data_AF-A0A5I2E869-F1
#
_entry.id   AF-A0A5I2E869-F1
#
_cell.length_a   1.000
_cell.length_b   1.000
_cell.length_c   1.000
_cell.angle_alpha   90.00
_cell.angle_beta   90.00
_cell.angle_gamma   90.00
#
_symmetry.space_group_name_H-M   'P 1'
#
loop_
_entity.id
_entity.type
_entity.pdbx_description
1 polymer ?
#
loop_
_entity_poly.entity_id
_entity_poly.type
_entity_poly.pdbx_seq_one_letter_code
_entity_poly.pdbx_strand_id
1 'polypeptide(L)' 'MAEGVLSDLADNLRVTITDAKGIELLSFRLASGDRYILSTQNGSVTNRKLSRDDLYWSKDTIMEVVREMGSNN' A
#
# COMPACT_ATOMS: atom_id res chain seq x y z
N MET A 1 1.30 31.95 -12.16
CA MET A 1 0.18 31.02 -11.91
C MET A 1 0.63 29.63 -12.31
N ALA A 2 1.24 28.88 -11.40
CA ALA A 2 1.74 27.52 -11.64
C ALA A 2 1.44 26.58 -10.45
N GLU A 3 0.41 26.91 -9.66
CA GLU A 3 0.03 26.12 -8.47
C GLU A 3 -1.07 25.10 -8.77
N GLY A 4 -1.72 25.15 -9.94
CA GLY A 4 -2.88 24.30 -10.26
C GLY A 4 -2.56 22.93 -10.90
N VAL A 5 -1.30 22.63 -11.23
CA VAL A 5 -0.92 21.38 -11.93
C VAL A 5 -0.30 20.35 -10.97
N LEU A 6 0.16 20.77 -9.79
CA LEU A 6 0.78 19.86 -8.81
C LEU A 6 -0.23 19.03 -8.01
N SER A 7 -1.47 19.51 -7.81
CA SER A 7 -2.49 18.77 -7.05
C SER A 7 -2.97 17.51 -7.79
N ASP A 8 -3.23 17.62 -9.09
CA ASP A 8 -3.72 16.48 -9.88
C ASP A 8 -2.67 15.37 -10.04
N LEU A 9 -1.38 15.71 -9.99
CA LEU A 9 -0.28 14.74 -10.00
C LEU A 9 -0.09 14.07 -8.63
N ALA A 10 -0.35 14.82 -7.54
CA ALA A 10 -0.25 14.32 -6.17
C ALA A 10 -1.35 13.29 -5.82
N ASP A 11 -2.48 13.31 -6.52
CA ASP A 11 -3.63 12.46 -6.23
C ASP A 11 -3.58 11.07 -6.89
N ASN A 12 -2.60 10.78 -7.77
CA ASN A 12 -2.54 9.51 -8.49
C ASN A 12 -1.12 8.98 -8.72
N LEU A 13 -0.30 8.95 -7.67
CA LEU A 13 1.05 8.37 -7.72
C LEU A 13 0.95 6.86 -8.01
N ARG A 14 1.72 6.37 -8.99
CA ARG A 14 1.91 4.93 -9.19
C ARG A 14 3.09 4.48 -8.33
N VAL A 15 2.84 3.58 -7.40
CA VAL A 15 3.88 2.91 -6.61
C VAL A 15 4.17 1.57 -7.27
N THR A 16 5.45 1.27 -7.48
CA THR A 16 5.93 -0.01 -8.00
C THR A 16 7.04 -0.54 -7.09
N ILE A 17 6.92 -1.79 -6.66
CA ILE A 17 7.93 -2.53 -5.91
C ILE A 17 8.54 -3.55 -6.86
N THR A 18 9.87 -3.60 -6.93
CA THR A 18 10.61 -4.54 -7.78
C THR A 18 11.54 -5.44 -6.98
N ASP A 19 11.97 -6.54 -7.57
CA ASP A 19 13.12 -7.30 -7.09
C ASP A 19 14.45 -6.59 -7.43
N ALA A 20 15.57 -7.21 -7.03
CA ALA A 20 16.91 -6.68 -7.30
C ALA A 20 17.30 -6.70 -8.80
N LYS A 21 16.54 -7.40 -9.65
CA LYS A 21 16.73 -7.44 -11.11
C LYS A 21 15.85 -6.42 -11.83
N GLY A 22 15.03 -5.67 -11.10
CA GLY A 22 14.09 -4.69 -11.65
C GLY A 22 12.76 -5.30 -12.12
N ILE A 23 12.47 -6.55 -11.79
CA ILE A 23 11.19 -7.19 -12.12
C ILE A 23 10.12 -6.67 -11.17
N GLU A 24 8.98 -6.20 -11.72
CA GLU A 24 7.84 -5.73 -10.93
C GLU A 24 7.21 -6.89 -10.13
N LEU A 25 7.15 -6.72 -8.81
CA LEU A 25 6.51 -7.65 -7.87
C LEU A 25 5.09 -7.19 -7.50
N LEU A 26 4.88 -5.88 -7.40
CA LEU A 26 3.60 -5.27 -7.04
C LEU A 26 3.54 -3.83 -7.56
N SER A 27 2.41 -3.41 -8.14
CA SER A 27 2.14 -2.00 -8.37
C SER A 27 0.70 -1.61 -8.03
N PHE A 28 0.52 -0.39 -7.52
CA PHE A 28 -0.78 0.14 -7.14
C PHE A 28 -0.80 1.68 -7.20
N ARG A 29 -2.00 2.27 -7.15
CA ARG A 29 -2.20 3.73 -7.07
C ARG A 29 -2.24 4.17 -5.62
N LEU A 30 -1.53 5.25 -5.33
CA LEU A 30 -1.49 5.91 -4.03
C LEU A 30 -1.98 7.35 -4.20
N ALA A 31 -3.11 7.66 -3.59
CA ALA A 31 -3.61 9.03 -3.49
C ALA A 31 -3.09 9.72 -2.21
N SER A 32 -3.19 11.03 -2.16
CA SER A 32 -2.88 11.79 -0.95
C SER A 32 -3.78 11.34 0.22
N GLY A 33 -3.17 10.95 1.33
CA GLY A 33 -3.87 10.46 2.53
C GLY A 33 -4.20 8.96 2.53
N ASP A 34 -3.96 8.25 1.42
CA ASP A 34 -4.05 6.80 1.41
C ASP A 34 -2.96 6.18 2.30
N ARG A 35 -3.31 5.08 2.97
CA ARG A 35 -2.39 4.29 3.78
C ARG A 35 -2.55 2.83 3.39
N TYR A 36 -1.43 2.12 3.34
CA TYR A 36 -1.40 0.71 2.98
C TYR A 36 -0.53 -0.06 3.97
N ILE A 37 -0.95 -1.27 4.31
CA ILE A 37 -0.06 -2.28 4.88
C ILE A 37 0.55 -3.05 3.72
N LEU A 38 1.88 -3.19 3.74
CA LEU A 38 2.62 -4.09 2.86
C LEU A 38 3.05 -5.32 3.66
N SER A 39 2.81 -6.50 3.10
CA SER A 39 3.21 -7.77 3.71
C SER A 39 3.96 -8.63 2.70
N THR A 40 4.88 -9.44 3.21
CA THR A 40 5.56 -10.47 2.42
C THR A 40 5.20 -11.84 2.97
N GLN A 41 4.63 -12.69 2.13
CA GLN A 41 4.26 -14.07 2.47
C GLN A 41 4.50 -14.98 1.28
N ASN A 42 5.12 -16.14 1.53
CA ASN A 42 5.40 -17.16 0.52
C ASN A 42 6.10 -16.63 -0.74
N GLY A 43 6.97 -15.63 -0.59
CA GLY A 43 7.70 -15.00 -1.70
C GLY A 43 6.89 -14.00 -2.53
N SER A 44 5.63 -13.72 -2.17
CA SER A 44 4.80 -12.68 -2.78
C SER A 44 4.74 -11.44 -1.90
N VAL A 45 4.69 -10.27 -2.54
CA VAL A 45 4.45 -8.98 -1.89
C VAL A 45 2.98 -8.62 -2.10
N THR A 46 2.23 -8.45 -1.01
CA THR A 46 0.82 -8.05 -1.07
C THR A 46 0.61 -6.70 -0.37
N ASN A 47 -0.44 -5.99 -0.76
CA ASN A 47 -0.86 -4.76 -0.11
C ASN A 47 -2.33 -4.80 0.31
N ARG A 48 -2.66 -4.09 1.38
CA ARG A 48 -4.04 -3.82 1.81
C ARG A 48 -4.19 -2.34 2.12
N LYS A 49 -5.12 -1.67 1.43
CA LYS A 49 -5.49 -0.28 1.72
C LYS A 49 -6.18 -0.23 3.08
N LEU A 50 -5.78 0.73 3.91
CA LEU A 50 -6.40 1.01 5.19
C LEU A 50 -7.52 2.03 5.00
N SER A 51 -8.63 1.81 5.69
CA SER A 51 -9.68 2.81 5.80
C SER A 51 -9.34 3.86 6.85
N ARG A 52 -10.19 4.89 6.98
CA ARG A 52 -9.97 5.99 7.93
C ARG A 52 -10.18 5.55 9.38
N ASP A 53 -11.04 4.57 9.61
CA ASP A 53 -11.30 4.02 10.96
C ASP A 53 -10.13 3.15 11.45
N ASP A 54 -9.31 2.67 10.51
CA ASP A 54 -8.12 1.87 10.76
C ASP A 54 -6.90 2.72 11.17
N LEU A 55 -7.12 4.00 11.53
CA LEU A 55 -6.07 4.92 12.01
C LEU A 55 -5.56 4.58 13.42
N TYR A 56 -6.38 3.93 14.23
CA TYR A 56 -6.12 3.75 15.67
C TYR A 56 -5.87 2.30 16.07
N TRP A 57 -5.45 1.47 15.12
CA TRP A 57 -5.19 0.07 15.38
C TRP A 57 -4.02 -0.13 16.32
N SER A 58 -4.22 -0.99 17.32
CA SER A 58 -3.13 -1.52 18.13
C SER A 58 -2.18 -2.35 17.25
N LYS A 59 -0.95 -2.54 17.73
CA LYS A 59 0.00 -3.45 17.08
C LYS A 59 -0.61 -4.85 16.85
N ASP A 60 -1.38 -5.36 17.80
CA ASP A 60 -1.99 -6.69 17.70
C ASP A 60 -3.04 -6.75 16.58
N THR A 61 -3.86 -5.69 16.45
CA THR A 61 -4.85 -5.57 15.37
C THR A 61 -4.17 -5.55 13.99
N ILE A 62 -3.06 -4.80 13.86
CA ILE A 62 -2.27 -4.78 12.62
C ILE A 62 -1.72 -6.18 12.30
N MET A 63 -1.22 -6.90 13.30
CA MET A 63 -0.65 -8.24 13.09
C MET A 63 -1.71 -9.28 12.74
N GLU A 64 -2.92 -9.17 13.26
CA GLU A 64 -4.05 -10.02 12.86
C GLU A 64 -4.40 -9.82 11.38
N VAL A 65 -4.53 -8.56 10.95
CA VAL A 65 -4.78 -8.21 9.55
C VAL A 65 -3.69 -8.74 8.62
N VAL A 66 -2.41 -8.64 9.00
CA VAL A 66 -1.29 -9.20 8.22
C VAL A 66 -1.38 -10.73 8.10
N ARG A 67 -1.89 -11.43 9.13
CA ARG A 67 -2.11 -12.88 9.07
C ARG A 67 -3.29 -13.23 8.16
N GLU A 68 -4.39 -12.49 8.23
CA GLU A 68 -5.54 -12.66 7.34
C GLU A 68 -5.14 -12.49 5.88
N MET A 69 -4.29 -11.50 5.58
CA MET A 69 -3.76 -11.26 4.23
C MET A 69 -3.03 -12.48 3.64
N GLY A 70 -2.52 -13.38 4.47
CA GLY A 70 -1.84 -14.62 4.04
C GLY A 70 -2.71 -15.86 4.03
N SER A 71 -3.85 -15.83 4.72
CA SER A 71 -4.75 -16.98 4.84
C SER A 71 -5.74 -17.09 3.67
N ASN A 72 -5.90 -16.04 2.87
CA ASN A 72 -6.84 -15.96 1.75
C ASN A 72 -6.21 -16.31 0.38
N ASN A 73 -5.12 -17.10 0.37
CA ASN A 73 -4.41 -17.47 -0.86
C ASN A 73 -4.40 -18.97 -1.08
#